data_AF-A0A1Q3R601-F1
#
_entry.id   AF-A0A1Q3R601-F1
#
_cell.length_a   1.000
_cell.length_b   1.000
_cell.length_c   1.000
_cell.angle_alpha   90.00
_cell.angle_beta   90.00
_cell.angle_gamma   90.00
#
_symmetry.space_group_name_H-M   'P 1'
#
loop_
_entity.id
_entity.type
_entity.pdbx_description
1 polymer ?
#
loop_
_entity_poly.entity_id
_entity_poly.type
_entity_poly.pdbx_seq_one_letter_code
_entity_poly.pdbx_strand_id
1 'polypeptide(L)'
;MPPRTRHPQPSRHPLPRRRACHRLLGAALLSAALPGLLSCAGGAPTGYTLPLARLHELLARRFPVTRSLAGLADLTLQSPRLSLLPAANRVAAALELVLTERLGGRRYTGAIDLDSALRLDVQAGAVRLSGVRVHRLAIDQLPPATQALLARHAPAVVEPLLDELPLYTLPPERLALLRQLGGGAAPVLRVLPDGLRIDAAPAPGGSV
;
A
#
# COMPACT_ATOMS: atom_id res chain seq x y z
N MET A 1 -76.53 -57.47 -75.13
CA MET A 1 -76.40 -56.04 -75.48
C MET A 1 -76.83 -55.23 -74.26
N PRO A 2 -76.21 -54.11 -73.86
CA PRO A 2 -74.82 -53.64 -73.86
C PRO A 2 -74.43 -53.18 -72.39
N PRO A 3 -73.74 -52.05 -72.07
CA PRO A 3 -72.63 -52.02 -71.11
C PRO A 3 -72.77 -50.95 -69.98
N ARG A 4 -71.63 -50.53 -69.39
CA ARG A 4 -71.35 -49.34 -68.51
C ARG A 4 -71.47 -49.61 -67.00
N THR A 5 -70.63 -49.09 -66.09
CA THR A 5 -69.49 -48.15 -66.10
C THR A 5 -68.91 -48.10 -64.68
N ARG A 6 -67.59 -47.81 -64.58
CA ARG A 6 -66.88 -47.10 -63.48
C ARG A 6 -66.84 -47.79 -62.09
N HIS A 7 -65.68 -48.31 -61.66
CA HIS A 7 -64.58 -47.62 -60.95
C HIS A 7 -64.90 -47.27 -59.48
N PRO A 8 -63.92 -47.38 -58.56
CA PRO A 8 -63.47 -48.60 -57.90
C PRO A 8 -63.83 -48.62 -56.40
N GLN A 9 -63.73 -49.80 -55.80
CA GLN A 9 -64.12 -50.09 -54.41
C GLN A 9 -63.26 -49.39 -53.33
N PRO A 10 -63.81 -49.24 -52.11
CA PRO A 10 -63.25 -48.42 -51.05
C PRO A 10 -62.29 -49.21 -50.15
N SER A 11 -61.04 -48.78 -50.06
CA SER A 11 -60.11 -49.28 -49.05
C SER A 11 -60.20 -48.43 -47.79
N ARG A 12 -60.64 -49.06 -46.72
CA ARG A 12 -60.67 -48.56 -45.34
C ARG A 12 -59.25 -48.42 -44.79
N HIS A 13 -59.20 -47.88 -43.56
CA HIS A 13 -58.09 -47.82 -42.60
C HIS A 13 -57.28 -46.51 -42.65
N PRO A 14 -56.55 -46.11 -41.58
CA PRO A 14 -56.76 -46.34 -40.14
C PRO A 14 -56.52 -45.07 -39.27
N LEU A 15 -57.04 -45.15 -38.04
CA LEU A 15 -56.49 -44.71 -36.75
C LEU A 15 -56.13 -43.22 -36.43
N PRO A 16 -56.33 -42.83 -35.15
CA PRO A 16 -56.23 -41.46 -34.66
C PRO A 16 -54.80 -40.92 -34.55
N ARG A 17 -54.77 -39.61 -34.79
CA ARG A 17 -53.65 -38.71 -34.97
C ARG A 17 -53.32 -38.02 -33.65
N ARG A 18 -52.16 -38.32 -33.08
CA ARG A 18 -51.23 -37.40 -32.38
C ARG A 18 -50.18 -38.23 -31.66
N ARG A 19 -49.16 -38.64 -32.41
CA ARG A 19 -47.91 -39.15 -31.85
C ARG A 19 -46.88 -38.05 -31.89
N ALA A 20 -46.24 -37.89 -30.74
CA ALA A 20 -45.07 -37.07 -30.50
C ALA A 20 -43.95 -37.41 -31.49
N CYS A 21 -43.41 -36.34 -32.05
CA CYS A 21 -42.34 -36.25 -33.02
C CYS A 21 -41.50 -35.07 -32.47
N HIS A 22 -40.20 -35.13 -32.17
CA HIS A 22 -39.13 -35.91 -32.75
C HIS A 22 -37.96 -36.02 -31.73
N ARG A 23 -37.41 -37.24 -31.63
CA ARG A 23 -35.97 -37.52 -31.47
C ARG A 23 -35.28 -37.11 -32.80
N LEU A 24 -34.08 -36.55 -32.95
CA LEU A 24 -32.81 -36.51 -32.21
C LEU A 24 -31.89 -35.46 -32.89
N LEU A 25 -30.86 -34.99 -32.16
CA LEU A 25 -29.53 -34.58 -32.64
C LEU A 25 -29.39 -33.39 -33.61
N GLY A 26 -29.01 -32.24 -33.06
CA GLY A 26 -28.43 -31.10 -33.79
C GLY A 26 -27.80 -30.11 -32.81
N ALA A 27 -26.51 -29.83 -33.00
CA ALA A 27 -25.61 -29.09 -32.12
C ALA A 27 -26.05 -27.66 -31.73
N ALA A 28 -25.80 -27.26 -30.48
CA ALA A 28 -25.20 -25.97 -30.12
C ALA A 28 -24.95 -25.88 -28.61
N LEU A 29 -23.69 -25.71 -28.23
CA LEU A 29 -23.23 -25.36 -26.89
C LEU A 29 -23.84 -24.01 -26.46
N LEU A 30 -24.49 -23.96 -25.29
CA LEU A 30 -24.83 -22.70 -24.60
C LEU A 30 -24.39 -22.81 -23.13
N SER A 31 -23.09 -22.98 -22.96
CA SER A 31 -22.38 -22.64 -21.73
C SER A 31 -21.96 -21.17 -21.81
N ALA A 32 -22.59 -20.30 -21.03
CA ALA A 32 -22.14 -18.94 -20.71
C ALA A 32 -23.04 -18.44 -19.56
N ALA A 33 -22.71 -18.48 -18.26
CA ALA A 33 -21.44 -18.22 -17.59
C ALA A 33 -20.78 -16.92 -18.07
N LEU A 34 -21.30 -15.78 -17.63
CA LEU A 34 -20.65 -14.48 -17.79
C LEU A 34 -21.10 -13.52 -16.66
N PRO A 35 -20.25 -12.57 -16.25
CA PRO A 35 -19.32 -12.79 -15.15
C PRO A 35 -19.39 -11.67 -14.10
N GLY A 36 -18.80 -11.93 -12.94
CA GLY A 36 -18.50 -10.87 -11.96
C GLY A 36 -17.65 -9.78 -12.61
N LEU A 37 -18.13 -8.54 -12.54
CA LEU A 37 -17.39 -7.35 -12.93
C LEU A 37 -16.26 -7.10 -11.93
N LEU A 38 -15.16 -7.87 -12.03
CA LEU A 38 -13.87 -7.39 -11.57
C LEU A 38 -13.36 -6.37 -12.57
N SER A 39 -13.68 -5.10 -12.33
CA SER A 39 -12.95 -3.99 -12.93
C SER A 39 -11.57 -3.92 -12.27
N CYS A 40 -10.64 -4.74 -12.75
CA CYS A 40 -9.23 -4.42 -12.63
C CYS A 40 -8.93 -3.40 -13.72
N ALA A 41 -9.20 -2.12 -13.44
CA ALA A 41 -8.67 -1.01 -14.24
C ALA A 41 -7.15 -0.98 -14.08
N GLY A 42 -6.47 -1.90 -14.76
CA GLY A 42 -5.03 -1.94 -14.93
C GLY A 42 -4.62 -0.87 -15.93
N GLY A 43 -4.76 0.40 -15.55
CA GLY A 43 -3.99 1.46 -16.20
C GLY A 43 -2.51 1.14 -16.07
N ALA A 44 -1.72 1.49 -17.10
CA ALA A 44 -0.26 1.36 -17.06
C ALA A 44 0.27 1.82 -15.69
N PRO A 45 1.25 1.12 -15.08
CA PRO A 45 1.70 1.47 -13.73
C PRO A 45 2.29 2.89 -13.74
N THR A 46 1.48 3.88 -13.36
CA THR A 46 1.85 5.30 -13.24
C THR A 46 2.60 5.59 -11.94
N GLY A 47 3.14 4.55 -11.32
CA GLY A 47 3.68 4.60 -9.96
C GLY A 47 4.87 3.70 -9.76
N TYR A 48 5.65 4.04 -8.75
CA TYR A 48 6.88 3.36 -8.35
C TYR A 48 6.67 2.69 -7.00
N THR A 49 6.97 1.40 -6.91
CA THR A 49 7.01 0.68 -5.64
C THR A 49 8.45 0.56 -5.17
N LEU A 50 8.71 1.00 -3.94
CA LEU A 50 9.97 0.82 -3.23
C LEU A 50 9.80 -0.34 -2.23
N PRO A 51 10.40 -1.52 -2.50
CA PRO A 51 10.26 -2.68 -1.63
C PRO A 51 10.84 -2.45 -0.24
N LEU A 52 10.28 -3.11 0.77
CA LEU A 52 10.75 -3.02 2.17
C LEU A 52 12.24 -3.37 2.31
N ALA A 53 12.70 -4.42 1.64
CA ALA A 53 14.11 -4.82 1.67
C ALA A 53 15.03 -3.70 1.18
N ARG A 54 14.64 -3.01 0.10
CA ARG A 54 15.41 -1.87 -0.42
C ARG A 54 15.39 -0.68 0.54
N LEU A 55 14.28 -0.44 1.25
CA LEU A 55 14.23 0.58 2.30
C LEU A 55 15.22 0.27 3.42
N HIS A 56 15.28 -0.97 3.88
CA HIS A 56 16.25 -1.37 4.91
C HIS A 56 17.69 -1.17 4.46
N GLU A 57 18.02 -1.54 3.21
CA GLU A 57 19.35 -1.29 2.65
C GLU A 57 19.72 0.20 2.62
N LEU A 58 18.77 1.06 2.23
CA LEU A 58 18.98 2.50 2.16
C LEU A 58 19.13 3.11 3.57
N LEU A 59 18.34 2.65 4.53
CA LEU A 59 18.46 3.06 5.93
C LEU A 59 19.79 2.60 6.53
N ALA A 60 20.22 1.36 6.29
CA ALA A 60 21.49 0.83 6.78
C ALA A 60 22.70 1.65 6.29
N ARG A 61 22.62 2.23 5.08
CA ARG A 61 23.67 3.11 4.53
C ARG A 61 23.65 4.52 5.12
N ARG A 62 22.50 4.99 5.61
CA ARG A 62 22.31 6.35 6.13
C ARG A 62 22.66 6.46 7.60
N PHE A 63 22.44 5.39 8.35
CA PHE A 63 22.64 5.37 9.80
C PHE A 63 24.11 5.09 10.15
N PRO A 64 24.61 5.62 11.29
CA PRO A 64 23.89 6.37 12.32
C PRO A 64 23.53 7.82 11.93
N VAL A 65 22.50 8.39 12.55
CA VAL A 65 22.09 9.80 12.36
C VAL A 65 22.10 10.53 13.70
N THR A 66 22.75 11.68 13.76
CA THR A 66 22.85 12.51 14.98
C THR A 66 22.00 13.78 14.87
N ARG A 67 21.28 14.11 15.94
CA ARG A 67 20.45 15.30 16.09
C ARG A 67 20.84 16.08 17.35
N SER A 68 21.03 17.38 17.21
CA SER A 68 21.28 18.27 18.35
C SER A 68 19.98 18.56 19.09
N LEU A 69 19.97 18.30 20.40
CA LEU A 69 18.88 18.65 21.32
C LEU A 69 19.16 20.01 21.93
N ALA A 70 18.73 21.07 21.24
CA ALA A 70 18.88 22.46 21.68
C ALA A 70 20.31 22.84 22.11
N GLY A 71 21.33 22.18 21.56
CA GLY A 71 22.74 22.40 21.91
C GLY A 71 23.17 21.86 23.29
N LEU A 72 22.29 21.20 24.03
CA LEU A 72 22.58 20.64 25.36
C LEU A 72 23.07 19.19 25.28
N ALA A 73 22.56 18.44 24.32
CA ALA A 73 22.92 17.04 24.11
C ALA A 73 22.83 16.66 22.62
N ASP A 74 23.48 15.57 22.25
CA ASP A 74 23.37 14.94 20.94
C ASP A 74 22.65 13.61 21.05
N LEU A 75 21.56 13.48 20.29
CA LEU A 75 20.83 12.23 20.13
C LEU A 75 21.31 11.54 18.85
N THR A 76 22.02 10.43 19.00
CA THR A 76 22.43 9.57 17.89
C THR A 76 21.48 8.37 17.81
N LEU A 77 20.85 8.20 16.65
CA LEU A 77 19.98 7.07 16.34
C LEU A 77 20.76 6.06 15.49
N GLN A 78 20.59 4.78 15.79
CA GLN A 78 21.32 3.69 15.15
C GLN A 78 20.44 2.44 14.97
N SER A 79 20.91 1.51 14.14
CA SER A 79 20.30 0.20 13.93
C SER A 79 18.78 0.24 13.64
N PRO A 80 18.31 1.05 12.67
CA PRO A 80 16.88 1.20 12.41
C PRO A 80 16.27 -0.10 11.86
N ARG A 81 15.18 -0.55 12.46
CA ARG A 81 14.38 -1.68 11.97
C ARG A 81 12.98 -1.18 11.63
N LEU A 82 12.65 -1.21 10.34
CA LEU A 82 11.37 -0.70 9.83
C LEU A 82 10.39 -1.84 9.55
N SER A 83 9.12 -1.63 9.84
CA SER A 83 8.02 -2.51 9.42
C SER A 83 6.86 -1.67 8.87
N LEU A 84 6.02 -2.31 8.06
CA LEU A 84 4.93 -1.64 7.35
C LEU A 84 3.60 -1.90 8.06
N LEU A 85 2.78 -0.86 8.20
CA LEU A 85 1.43 -0.91 8.77
C LEU A 85 0.41 -0.43 7.72
N PRO A 86 0.08 -1.24 6.69
CA PRO A 86 -0.74 -0.81 5.55
C PRO A 86 -2.15 -0.39 5.94
N ALA A 87 -2.76 -1.10 6.90
CA ALA A 87 -4.12 -0.80 7.38
C ALA A 87 -4.24 0.61 7.99
N ALA A 88 -3.15 1.13 8.57
CA ALA A 88 -3.10 2.48 9.11
C ALA A 88 -2.47 3.49 8.13
N ASN A 89 -1.96 3.05 6.97
CA ASN A 89 -1.09 3.80 6.07
C ASN A 89 0.12 4.42 6.79
N ARG A 90 0.78 3.62 7.64
CA ARG A 90 1.90 4.04 8.49
C ARG A 90 3.08 3.07 8.41
N VAL A 91 4.22 3.50 8.92
CA VAL A 91 5.38 2.63 9.17
C VAL A 91 5.66 2.60 10.66
N ALA A 92 6.07 1.44 11.16
CA ALA A 92 6.64 1.32 12.50
C ALA A 92 8.16 1.22 12.41
N ALA A 93 8.85 1.80 13.38
CA ALA A 93 10.29 1.74 13.49
C ALA A 93 10.72 1.46 14.93
N ALA A 94 11.69 0.56 15.06
CA ALA A 94 12.44 0.37 16.29
C ALA A 94 13.89 0.80 16.05
N LEU A 95 14.44 1.62 16.93
CA LEU A 95 15.81 2.12 16.83
C LEU A 95 16.51 2.03 18.18
N GLU A 96 17.81 1.81 18.14
CA GLU A 96 18.66 2.07 19.28
C GLU A 96 19.08 3.54 19.28
N LEU A 97 19.28 4.09 20.47
CA LEU A 97 19.70 5.47 20.65
C LEU A 97 20.90 5.58 21.58
N VAL A 98 21.64 6.66 21.38
CA VAL A 98 22.71 7.12 22.24
C VAL A 98 22.48 8.60 22.48
N LEU A 99 22.33 8.99 23.74
CA LEU A 99 22.25 10.37 24.18
C LEU A 99 23.58 10.78 24.80
N THR A 100 24.23 11.81 24.27
CA THR A 100 25.50 12.34 24.78
C THR A 100 25.29 13.76 25.29
N GLU A 101 25.48 14.00 26.58
CA GLU A 101 25.45 15.35 27.17
C GLU A 101 26.68 16.14 26.72
N ARG A 102 26.49 17.37 26.22
CA ARG A 102 27.60 18.19 25.72
C ARG A 102 28.41 18.86 26.84
N LEU A 103 27.74 19.23 27.94
CA LEU A 103 28.39 19.87 29.09
C LEU A 103 29.05 18.85 30.01
N GLY A 104 28.36 17.74 30.29
CA GLY A 104 28.80 16.71 31.24
C GLY A 104 29.53 15.52 30.61
N GLY A 105 29.49 15.36 29.28
CA GLY A 105 30.08 14.23 28.56
C GLY A 105 29.42 12.88 28.84
N ARG A 106 28.40 12.83 29.70
CA ARG A 106 27.74 11.59 30.08
C ARG A 106 26.96 11.02 28.91
N ARG A 107 27.10 9.71 28.71
CA ARG A 107 26.49 8.97 27.62
C ARG A 107 25.47 7.99 28.17
N TYR A 108 24.29 7.99 27.58
CA TYR A 108 23.24 7.03 27.88
C TYR A 108 22.88 6.27 26.61
N THR A 109 22.64 4.98 26.76
CA THR A 109 22.13 4.10 25.70
C THR A 109 20.65 3.82 25.93
N GLY A 110 19.95 3.42 24.88
CA GLY A 110 18.54 3.07 25.00
C GLY A 110 17.93 2.63 23.69
N ALA A 111 16.61 2.56 23.68
CA ALA A 111 15.83 2.21 22.51
C ALA A 111 14.53 3.02 22.43
N ILE A 112 14.06 3.22 21.20
CA ILE A 112 12.80 3.86 20.89
C ILE A 112 11.99 3.00 19.93
N ASP A 113 10.71 2.82 20.25
CA ASP A 113 9.71 2.24 19.36
C ASP A 113 8.69 3.32 19.01
N LEU A 114 8.42 3.48 17.72
CA LEU A 114 7.51 4.49 17.20
C LEU A 114 6.76 3.98 15.98
N ASP A 115 5.71 4.69 15.62
CA ASP A 115 5.17 4.66 14.28
C ASP A 115 4.96 6.07 13.74
N SER A 116 4.84 6.17 12.42
CA SER A 116 4.72 7.44 11.73
C SER A 116 3.88 7.26 10.48
N ALA A 117 3.05 8.26 10.17
CA ALA A 117 2.60 8.41 8.79
C ALA A 117 3.79 8.86 7.92
N LEU A 118 3.60 8.81 6.61
CA LEU A 118 4.61 9.28 5.69
C LEU A 118 4.01 10.37 4.82
N ARG A 119 4.83 11.35 4.48
CA ARG A 119 4.46 12.39 3.53
C ARG A 119 5.54 12.58 2.49
N LEU A 120 5.12 12.98 1.30
CA LEU A 120 6.03 13.37 0.23
C LEU A 120 6.24 14.88 0.27
N ASP A 121 7.46 15.29 0.60
CA ASP A 121 7.92 16.66 0.38
C ASP A 121 8.34 16.79 -1.08
N VAL A 122 7.48 17.43 -1.87
CA VAL A 122 7.67 17.59 -3.32
C VAL A 122 8.81 18.57 -3.62
N GLN A 123 9.09 19.53 -2.73
CA GLN A 123 10.15 20.51 -2.95
C GLN A 123 11.53 19.89 -2.69
N ALA A 124 11.67 19.13 -1.61
CA ALA A 124 12.90 18.40 -1.30
C ALA A 124 13.04 17.06 -2.04
N GLY A 125 11.98 16.61 -2.71
CA GLY A 125 11.91 15.29 -3.35
C GLY A 125 12.13 14.15 -2.35
N ALA A 126 11.58 14.28 -1.14
CA ALA A 126 11.84 13.34 -0.05
C ALA A 126 10.55 12.80 0.58
N VAL A 127 10.53 11.50 0.85
CA VAL A 127 9.56 10.91 1.78
C VAL A 127 10.04 11.18 3.19
N ARG A 128 9.22 11.84 4.00
CA ARG A 128 9.54 12.27 5.36
C ARG A 128 8.58 11.63 6.35
N LEU A 129 9.05 11.41 7.57
CA LEU A 129 8.20 11.09 8.69
C LEU A 129 7.24 12.25 8.98
N SER A 130 6.01 11.91 9.34
CA SER A 130 4.98 12.87 9.68
C SER A 130 4.00 12.26 10.68
N GLY A 131 3.61 13.03 11.70
CA GLY A 131 2.73 12.53 12.74
C GLY A 131 3.37 11.33 13.45
N VAL A 132 4.65 11.48 13.81
CA VAL A 132 5.38 10.50 14.63
C VAL A 132 4.63 10.32 15.95
N ARG A 133 4.47 9.07 16.37
CA ARG A 133 3.97 8.72 17.70
C ARG A 133 4.96 7.78 18.37
N VAL A 134 5.44 8.15 19.54
CA VAL A 134 6.36 7.32 20.31
C VAL A 134 5.56 6.37 21.20
N HIS A 135 5.76 5.07 21.01
CA HIS A 135 5.10 4.02 21.79
C HIS A 135 5.91 3.65 23.01
N ARG A 136 7.24 3.64 22.86
CA ARG A 136 8.17 3.30 23.92
C ARG A 136 9.44 4.11 23.78
N LEU A 137 9.92 4.63 24.91
CA LEU A 137 11.27 5.13 25.06
C LEU A 137 11.86 4.54 26.33
N ALA A 138 13.00 3.86 26.21
CA ALA A 138 13.75 3.34 27.33
C ALA A 138 15.18 3.84 27.25
N ILE A 139 15.72 4.27 28.38
CA ILE A 139 17.13 4.60 28.55
C ILE A 139 17.68 3.67 29.63
N ASP A 140 18.80 3.04 29.32
CA ASP A 140 19.45 2.07 30.18
C ASP A 140 19.96 2.74 31.46
N GLN A 141 20.00 1.98 32.55
CA GLN A 141 20.53 2.41 33.84
C GLN A 141 19.80 3.61 34.50
N LEU A 142 18.64 4.03 33.97
CA LEU A 142 17.80 5.00 34.68
C LEU A 142 17.05 4.33 35.84
N PRO A 143 16.95 4.98 37.02
CA PRO A 143 16.07 4.54 38.10
C PRO A 143 14.60 4.46 37.63
N PRO A 144 13.78 3.52 38.16
CA PRO A 144 12.39 3.34 37.71
C PRO A 144 11.53 4.61 37.77
N ALA A 145 11.71 5.43 38.80
CA ALA A 145 11.01 6.71 38.93
C ALA A 145 11.35 7.67 37.77
N THR A 146 12.61 7.72 37.36
CA THR A 146 13.08 8.55 36.24
C THR A 146 12.59 7.99 34.90
N GLN A 147 12.55 6.67 34.73
CA GLN A 147 11.99 6.05 33.52
C GLN A 147 10.50 6.39 33.34
N ALA A 148 9.71 6.40 34.42
CA ALA A 148 8.31 6.76 34.35
C ALA A 148 8.10 8.24 33.95
N LEU A 149 8.92 9.14 34.50
CA LEU A 149 8.92 10.55 34.09
C LEU A 149 9.32 10.71 32.61
N LEU A 150 10.36 10.00 32.18
CA LEU A 150 10.79 10.01 30.79
C LEU A 150 9.66 9.54 29.86
N ALA A 151 9.03 8.41 30.16
CA ALA A 151 7.93 7.89 29.34
C ALA A 151 6.77 8.88 29.22
N ARG A 152 6.50 9.66 30.27
CA ARG A 152 5.44 10.68 30.27
C ARG A 152 5.77 11.92 29.43
N HIS A 153 7.04 12.34 29.40
CA HIS A 153 7.44 13.63 28.81
C HIS A 153 8.18 13.51 27.49
N ALA A 154 8.77 12.36 27.21
CA ALA A 154 9.54 12.13 26.00
C ALA A 154 8.78 12.34 24.70
N PRO A 155 7.49 11.92 24.54
CA PRO A 155 6.75 12.16 23.31
C PRO A 155 6.77 13.63 22.88
N ALA A 156 6.53 14.56 23.81
CA ALA A 156 6.51 15.99 23.53
C ALA A 156 7.84 16.57 23.03
N VAL A 157 8.96 15.91 23.30
CA VAL A 157 10.30 16.34 22.89
C VAL A 157 10.77 15.58 21.64
N VAL A 158 10.52 14.27 21.62
CA VAL A 158 11.05 13.36 20.61
C VAL A 158 10.20 13.35 19.35
N GLU A 159 8.87 13.40 19.46
CA GLU A 159 8.00 13.39 18.28
C GLU A 159 8.30 14.56 17.33
N PRO A 160 8.38 15.84 17.79
CA PRO A 160 8.71 16.95 16.89
C PRO A 160 10.11 16.88 16.30
N LEU A 161 11.05 16.26 17.02
CA LEU A 161 12.44 16.10 16.56
C LEU A 161 12.56 15.09 15.42
N LEU A 162 11.75 14.03 15.49
CA LEU A 162 11.74 12.94 14.51
C LEU A 162 10.76 13.22 13.38
N ASP A 163 9.77 14.07 13.58
CA ASP A 163 8.97 14.63 12.49
C ASP A 163 9.91 15.30 11.47
N GLU A 164 9.54 15.27 10.19
CA GLU A 164 10.39 15.75 9.08
C GLU A 164 11.64 14.94 8.77
N LEU A 165 11.97 13.92 9.54
CA LEU A 165 13.14 13.09 9.26
C LEU A 165 12.97 12.43 7.88
N PRO A 166 13.88 12.66 6.92
CA PRO A 166 13.77 12.05 5.61
C PRO A 166 14.03 10.55 5.71
N LEU A 167 13.04 9.75 5.33
CA LEU A 167 13.12 8.31 5.20
C LEU A 167 13.84 7.91 3.91
N TYR A 168 13.46 8.56 2.80
CA TYR A 168 13.94 8.23 1.46
C TYR A 168 13.92 9.48 0.58
N THR A 169 14.95 9.66 -0.25
CA THR A 169 14.99 10.71 -1.26
C THR A 169 14.71 10.09 -2.62
N LEU A 170 13.71 10.62 -3.33
CA LEU A 170 13.37 10.18 -4.67
C LEU A 170 14.42 10.72 -5.66
N PRO A 171 14.76 9.95 -6.71
CA PRO A 171 15.47 10.49 -7.85
C PRO A 171 14.66 11.66 -8.48
N PRO A 172 15.29 12.79 -8.79
CA PRO A 172 14.59 13.96 -9.30
C PRO A 172 13.88 13.69 -10.63
N GLU A 173 14.45 12.86 -11.50
CA GLU A 173 13.86 12.46 -12.79
C GLU A 173 12.55 11.70 -12.56
N ARG A 174 12.52 10.85 -11.54
CA ARG A 174 11.33 10.07 -11.17
C ARG A 174 10.23 10.96 -10.61
N LEU A 175 10.57 11.90 -9.73
CA LEU A 175 9.59 12.85 -9.21
C LEU A 175 9.00 13.71 -10.33
N ALA A 176 9.83 14.17 -11.26
CA ALA A 176 9.37 14.91 -12.43
C ALA A 176 8.39 14.10 -13.29
N LEU A 177 8.71 12.83 -13.57
CA LEU A 177 7.83 11.94 -14.31
C LEU A 177 6.47 11.76 -13.62
N LEU A 178 6.46 11.49 -12.30
CA LEU A 178 5.22 11.32 -11.54
C LEU A 178 4.35 12.59 -11.56
N ARG A 179 4.98 13.77 -11.48
CA ARG A 179 4.28 15.06 -11.58
C ARG A 179 3.70 15.28 -12.98
N GLN A 180 4.45 14.95 -14.03
CA GLN A 180 3.97 15.06 -15.41
C GLN A 180 2.76 14.16 -15.66
N LEU A 181 2.84 12.89 -15.23
CA LEU A 181 1.74 11.94 -15.34
C LEU A 181 0.50 12.36 -14.53
N GLY A 182 0.71 13.05 -13.41
CA GLY A 182 -0.36 13.56 -12.55
C GLY A 182 -0.88 14.95 -12.92
N GLY A 183 -0.55 15.49 -14.09
CA GLY A 183 -1.00 16.82 -14.52
C GLY A 183 -0.50 17.97 -13.62
N GLY A 184 0.66 17.80 -12.98
CA GLY A 184 1.28 18.78 -12.08
C GLY A 184 0.88 18.63 -10.60
N ALA A 185 -0.11 17.80 -10.28
CA ALA A 185 -0.51 17.52 -8.90
C ALA A 185 0.55 16.68 -8.16
N ALA A 186 0.51 16.75 -6.82
CA ALA A 186 1.46 16.05 -5.97
C ALA A 186 1.24 14.52 -6.02
N PRO A 187 2.30 13.70 -6.18
CA PRO A 187 2.17 12.25 -6.15
C PRO A 187 1.56 11.74 -4.85
N VAL A 188 0.84 10.62 -4.94
CA VAL A 188 0.17 9.97 -3.81
C VAL A 188 1.07 8.89 -3.24
N LEU A 189 1.37 8.97 -1.94
CA LEU A 189 2.16 7.98 -1.20
C LEU A 189 1.25 7.02 -0.44
N ARG A 190 1.49 5.72 -0.58
CA ARG A 190 0.77 4.65 0.12
C ARG A 190 1.73 3.62 0.69
N VAL A 191 1.43 3.14 1.90
CA VAL A 191 2.10 2.00 2.51
C VAL A 191 1.37 0.73 2.10
N LEU A 192 2.09 -0.21 1.48
CA LEU A 192 1.62 -1.53 1.07
C LEU A 192 2.24 -2.62 1.96
N PRO A 193 1.72 -3.86 1.93
CA PRO A 193 2.30 -4.97 2.72
C PRO A 193 3.77 -5.27 2.39
N ASP A 194 4.22 -4.98 1.17
CA ASP A 194 5.54 -5.33 0.63
C ASP A 194 6.45 -4.12 0.39
N GLY A 195 5.93 -2.89 0.51
CA GLY A 195 6.72 -1.68 0.27
C GLY A 195 5.96 -0.36 0.35
N LEU A 196 6.61 0.70 -0.12
CA LEU A 196 6.01 2.01 -0.28
C LEU A 196 5.69 2.24 -1.75
N ARG A 197 4.46 2.63 -2.06
CA ARG A 197 4.02 2.96 -3.41
C ARG A 197 3.84 4.45 -3.56
N ILE A 198 4.45 5.02 -4.60
CA ILE A 198 4.34 6.42 -4.96
C ILE A 198 3.74 6.49 -6.35
N ASP A 199 2.49 6.93 -6.44
CA ASP A 199 1.72 7.02 -7.67
C ASP A 199 1.63 8.47 -8.16
N ALA A 200 1.57 8.67 -9.47
CA ALA A 200 1.09 9.93 -10.01
C ALA A 200 -0.31 10.24 -9.46
N ALA A 201 -0.59 11.53 -9.24
CA ALA A 201 -1.93 11.95 -8.87
C ALA A 201 -2.96 11.53 -9.93
N PRO A 202 -4.19 11.16 -9.54
CA PRO A 202 -5.25 10.92 -10.51
C PRO A 202 -5.50 12.20 -11.32
N ALA A 203 -5.67 12.07 -12.63
CA ALA A 203 -5.93 13.20 -13.51
C ALA A 203 -7.22 13.92 -13.07
N PRO A 204 -7.23 15.26 -12.98
CA PRO A 204 -8.45 16.01 -12.67
C PRO A 204 -9.45 15.81 -13.82
N GLY A 205 -10.49 15.00 -13.58
CA GLY A 205 -11.51 14.64 -14.56
C GLY A 205 -11.76 13.13 -14.71
N GLY A 206 -10.92 12.28 -14.10
CA GLY A 206 -11.13 10.84 -14.01
C GLY A 206 -11.93 10.42 -12.78
N SER A 207 -13.16 10.93 -12.62
CA SER A 207 -14.14 10.34 -11.69
C SER A 207 -14.89 9.22 -12.41
N VAL A 208 -14.83 8.00 -11.86
CA VAL A 208 -15.74 6.90 -12.17
C VAL A 208 -17.16 7.28 -11.73
#